data_AF-A0A835M173-F1
#
_entry.id   AF-A0A835M173-F1
#
_cell.length_a   1.000
_cell.length_b   1.000
_cell.length_c   1.000
_cell.angle_alpha   90.00
_cell.angle_beta   90.00
_cell.angle_gamma   90.00
#
_symmetry.space_group_name_H-M   'P 1'
#
loop_
_entity.id
_entity.type
_entity.pdbx_description
1 polymer ?
#
loop_
_entity_poly.entity_id
_entity_poly.type
_entity_poly.pdbx_seq_one_letter_code
_entity_poly.pdbx_strand_id
1 'polypeptide(L)'
;MGLIGLNKAITRRVEAKVLRKWNANNSLRGVRVNESVVVNPDGTGDFVTISDAISAAPNNTNITNGYFVIFIAPGVYEEYVNVTQNKMNLMMIGAGINRTVITGKRSVGDGWTTFNSATFIVVGQGFVGVDITIRNTAGAIKGQAVALRNGADTSTFYRCSFEGYQDTLYTHSFRQFYRECDVYGTVDFIFGNAAVVLQNCNLYPRLPIQGQSNEVTAQGRTDPNQNTGTSIHNCSITASADLASSNDTTMMIDDVFGTTMERVFQDCLYEVMYG
;
A
#
# COMPACT_ATOMS: atom_id res chain seq x y z
N MET A 1 10.97 -27.27 -34.71
CA MET A 1 10.06 -27.51 -33.55
C MET A 1 10.79 -27.51 -32.19
N GLY A 2 12.00 -26.93 -32.04
CA GLY A 2 12.92 -27.32 -30.95
C GLY A 2 13.44 -26.24 -29.98
N LEU A 3 13.00 -24.98 -30.04
CA LEU A 3 13.46 -23.93 -29.09
C LEU A 3 12.34 -23.29 -28.27
N ILE A 4 11.12 -23.20 -28.82
CA ILE A 4 9.94 -22.64 -28.13
C ILE A 4 9.43 -23.60 -27.04
N GLY A 5 9.54 -24.92 -27.27
CA GLY A 5 9.14 -25.95 -26.29
C GLY A 5 10.08 -26.08 -25.09
N LEU A 6 11.37 -25.79 -25.26
CA LEU A 6 12.36 -25.81 -24.18
C LEU A 6 12.14 -24.62 -23.22
N ASN A 7 11.81 -23.45 -23.77
CA ASN A 7 11.55 -22.25 -22.99
C ASN A 7 10.30 -22.41 -22.11
N LYS A 8 9.19 -22.94 -22.66
CA LYS A 8 7.97 -23.29 -21.89
C LYS A 8 8.23 -24.31 -20.77
N ALA A 9 9.11 -25.30 -20.99
CA ALA A 9 9.44 -26.31 -20.00
C ALA A 9 10.35 -25.78 -18.87
N ILE A 10 11.21 -24.79 -19.18
CA ILE A 10 12.05 -24.10 -18.20
C ILE A 10 11.21 -23.13 -17.36
N THR A 11 10.29 -22.37 -17.96
CA THR A 11 9.35 -21.49 -17.24
C THR A 11 8.47 -22.28 -16.27
N ARG A 12 7.90 -23.42 -16.70
CA ARG A 12 7.15 -24.33 -15.81
C ARG A 12 7.97 -24.87 -14.62
N ARG A 13 9.30 -25.04 -14.78
CA ARG A 13 10.20 -25.46 -13.68
C ARG A 13 10.55 -24.32 -12.73
N VAL A 14 10.54 -23.07 -13.20
CA VAL A 14 10.73 -21.87 -12.36
C VAL A 14 9.44 -21.57 -11.59
N GLU A 15 8.27 -21.64 -12.22
CA GLU A 15 6.94 -21.51 -11.60
C GLU A 15 6.72 -22.56 -10.51
N ALA A 16 7.00 -23.83 -10.80
CA ALA A 16 6.92 -24.89 -9.80
C ALA A 16 7.95 -24.70 -8.66
N LYS A 17 9.06 -23.99 -8.86
CA LYS A 17 10.03 -23.64 -7.80
C LYS A 17 9.61 -22.41 -7.01
N VAL A 18 8.95 -21.43 -7.61
CA VAL A 18 8.40 -20.25 -6.91
C VAL A 18 7.19 -20.68 -6.10
N LEU A 19 6.24 -21.42 -6.70
CA LEU A 19 5.09 -22.04 -6.03
C LEU A 19 5.53 -23.10 -5.01
N ARG A 20 6.56 -23.92 -5.29
CA ARG A 20 7.14 -24.80 -4.25
C ARG A 20 7.92 -24.05 -3.19
N LYS A 21 8.61 -22.94 -3.47
CA LYS A 21 9.21 -22.11 -2.40
C LYS A 21 8.11 -21.46 -1.56
N TRP A 22 7.02 -21.02 -2.18
CA TRP A 22 5.82 -20.51 -1.51
C TRP A 22 5.19 -21.59 -0.62
N ASN A 23 4.92 -22.78 -1.18
CA ASN A 23 4.34 -23.91 -0.46
C ASN A 23 5.31 -24.63 0.50
N ALA A 24 6.63 -24.57 0.29
CA ALA A 24 7.64 -25.25 1.11
C ALA A 24 8.31 -24.35 2.16
N ASN A 25 8.29 -23.00 2.00
CA ASN A 25 8.83 -22.07 2.99
C ASN A 25 7.77 -21.22 3.72
N ASN A 26 6.50 -21.19 3.30
CA ASN A 26 5.44 -20.50 4.02
C ASN A 26 4.18 -21.35 4.08
N SER A 27 4.19 -22.36 4.95
CA SER A 27 2.94 -22.68 5.62
C SER A 27 2.49 -21.38 6.30
N LEU A 28 1.41 -20.76 5.85
CA LEU A 28 0.70 -19.69 6.56
C LEU A 28 0.20 -20.26 7.91
N ARG A 29 1.12 -20.59 8.83
CA ARG A 29 0.83 -21.35 10.05
C ARG A 29 -0.15 -20.52 10.88
N GLY A 30 -1.36 -21.05 11.05
CA GLY A 30 -2.42 -20.38 11.80
C GLY A 30 -3.38 -19.51 10.96
N VAL A 31 -3.15 -19.31 9.67
CA VAL A 31 -4.11 -18.65 8.77
C VAL A 31 -4.90 -19.71 8.02
N ARG A 32 -6.22 -19.72 8.19
CA ARG A 32 -7.11 -20.59 7.41
C ARG A 32 -7.24 -20.01 5.99
N VAL A 33 -6.90 -20.80 4.98
CA VAL A 33 -7.10 -20.46 3.56
C VAL A 33 -8.21 -21.34 3.01
N ASN A 34 -9.20 -20.71 2.37
CA ASN A 34 -10.31 -21.42 1.71
C ASN A 34 -9.94 -21.81 0.28
N GLU A 35 -9.43 -20.84 -0.47
CA GLU A 35 -9.10 -20.97 -1.89
C GLU A 35 -7.97 -20.00 -2.23
N SER A 36 -7.20 -20.30 -3.28
CA SER A 36 -6.16 -19.42 -3.76
C SER A 36 -6.05 -19.42 -5.29
N VAL A 37 -5.73 -18.28 -5.86
CA VAL A 37 -5.51 -18.08 -7.30
C VAL A 37 -4.21 -17.31 -7.54
N VAL A 38 -3.65 -17.44 -8.75
CA VAL A 38 -2.41 -16.79 -9.16
C VAL A 38 -2.68 -15.78 -10.27
N VAL A 39 -2.19 -14.56 -10.09
CA VAL A 39 -2.15 -13.52 -11.12
C VAL A 39 -0.75 -13.47 -11.72
N ASN A 40 -0.64 -13.66 -13.04
CA ASN A 40 0.60 -13.47 -13.77
C ASN A 40 0.35 -12.78 -15.13
N PRO A 41 0.93 -11.59 -15.38
CA PRO A 41 0.64 -10.79 -16.58
C PRO A 41 1.13 -11.45 -17.88
N ASP A 42 2.02 -12.45 -17.80
CA ASP A 42 2.46 -13.24 -18.96
C ASP A 42 1.44 -14.32 -19.41
N GLY A 43 0.35 -14.49 -18.66
CA GLY A 43 -0.72 -15.45 -18.93
C GLY A 43 -0.45 -16.87 -18.42
N THR A 44 0.56 -17.11 -17.58
CA THR A 44 0.81 -18.43 -17.00
C THR A 44 0.13 -18.67 -15.65
N GLY A 45 -0.52 -17.66 -15.08
CA GLY A 45 -1.37 -17.75 -13.88
C GLY A 45 -2.83 -18.09 -14.22
N ASP A 46 -3.68 -18.13 -13.19
CA ASP A 46 -5.13 -18.28 -13.34
C ASP A 46 -5.77 -17.02 -13.94
N PHE A 47 -5.20 -15.85 -13.65
CA PHE A 47 -5.62 -14.55 -14.18
C PHE A 47 -4.42 -13.75 -14.71
N VAL A 48 -4.67 -12.89 -15.70
CA VAL A 48 -3.67 -11.94 -16.21
C VAL A 48 -3.66 -10.66 -15.37
N THR A 49 -4.83 -10.22 -14.91
CA THR A 49 -5.00 -8.96 -14.17
C THR A 49 -5.39 -9.21 -12.72
N ILE A 50 -5.07 -8.25 -11.85
CA ILE A 50 -5.46 -8.30 -10.43
C ILE A 50 -6.97 -8.10 -10.30
N SER A 51 -7.54 -7.25 -11.15
CA SER A 51 -8.96 -6.93 -11.15
C SER A 51 -9.85 -8.14 -11.48
N ASP A 52 -9.42 -9.02 -12.39
CA ASP A 52 -10.14 -10.26 -12.70
C ASP A 52 -10.10 -11.25 -11.54
N ALA A 53 -8.95 -11.38 -10.87
CA ALA A 53 -8.82 -12.25 -9.69
C ALA A 53 -9.69 -11.78 -8.51
N ILE A 54 -9.78 -10.47 -8.27
CA ILE A 54 -10.72 -9.91 -7.29
C ILE A 54 -12.16 -10.23 -7.70
N SER A 55 -12.50 -10.08 -8.97
CA SER A 55 -13.84 -10.31 -9.49
C SER A 55 -14.29 -11.75 -9.27
N ALA A 56 -13.38 -12.72 -9.47
CA ALA A 56 -13.60 -14.13 -9.21
C ALA A 56 -13.74 -14.51 -7.73
N ALA A 57 -13.16 -13.74 -6.81
CA ALA A 57 -13.26 -14.02 -5.38
C ALA A 57 -14.71 -14.03 -4.89
N PRO A 58 -15.10 -14.93 -3.97
CA PRO A 58 -16.46 -14.96 -3.43
C PRO A 58 -16.78 -13.67 -2.67
N ASN A 59 -18.06 -13.29 -2.71
CA ASN A 59 -18.56 -12.16 -1.93
C ASN A 59 -18.90 -12.59 -0.50
N ASN A 60 -18.71 -11.67 0.45
CA ASN A 60 -19.09 -11.81 1.86
C ASN A 60 -18.50 -13.06 2.51
N THR A 61 -17.26 -13.42 2.15
CA THR A 61 -16.54 -14.56 2.72
C THR A 61 -16.47 -14.42 4.23
N ASN A 62 -17.02 -15.39 4.96
CA ASN A 62 -16.89 -15.43 6.41
C ASN A 62 -15.45 -15.81 6.78
N ILE A 63 -14.80 -15.05 7.67
CA ILE A 63 -13.43 -15.32 8.11
C ILE A 63 -13.28 -16.75 8.68
N THR A 64 -14.35 -17.31 9.26
CA THR A 64 -14.33 -18.69 9.75
C THR A 64 -14.06 -19.67 8.62
N ASN A 65 -14.49 -19.42 7.38
CA ASN A 65 -14.22 -20.25 6.20
C ASN A 65 -12.77 -20.15 5.72
N GLY A 66 -12.05 -19.12 6.15
CA GLY A 66 -10.70 -18.81 5.72
C GLY A 66 -10.65 -17.75 4.62
N TYR A 67 -9.45 -17.26 4.36
CA TYR A 67 -9.18 -16.24 3.35
C TYR A 67 -9.31 -16.81 1.93
N PHE A 68 -9.77 -15.96 1.01
CA PHE A 68 -9.48 -16.13 -0.42
C PHE A 68 -8.17 -15.44 -0.73
N VAL A 69 -7.17 -16.19 -1.19
CA VAL A 69 -5.80 -15.69 -1.36
C VAL A 69 -5.50 -15.45 -2.84
N ILE A 70 -5.03 -14.26 -3.18
CA ILE A 70 -4.55 -13.91 -4.51
C ILE A 70 -3.04 -13.77 -4.44
N PHE A 71 -2.33 -14.72 -5.06
CA PHE A 71 -0.89 -14.62 -5.27
C PHE A 71 -0.61 -13.79 -6.51
N ILE A 72 0.23 -12.78 -6.38
CA ILE A 72 0.56 -11.87 -7.48
C ILE A 72 2.03 -12.09 -7.83
N ALA A 73 2.28 -12.54 -9.06
CA ALA A 73 3.62 -12.78 -9.57
C ALA A 73 4.47 -11.48 -9.56
N PRO A 74 5.81 -11.58 -9.66
CA PRO A 74 6.64 -10.41 -9.90
C PRO A 74 6.26 -9.75 -11.21
N GLY A 75 6.11 -8.43 -11.21
CA GLY A 75 5.69 -7.66 -12.38
C GLY A 75 5.30 -6.23 -12.03
N VAL A 76 5.09 -5.43 -13.08
CA VAL A 76 4.50 -4.09 -12.99
C VAL A 76 3.10 -4.17 -13.58
N TYR A 77 2.10 -3.83 -12.77
CA TYR A 77 0.68 -3.89 -13.07
C TYR A 77 0.16 -2.47 -13.15
N GLU A 78 -0.03 -1.95 -14.37
CA GLU A 78 -0.66 -0.63 -14.58
C GLU A 78 -2.19 -0.78 -14.55
N GLU A 79 -2.74 -0.84 -13.33
CA GLU A 79 -4.14 -1.12 -13.05
C GLU A 79 -4.68 -0.21 -11.93
N TYR A 80 -5.96 0.18 -12.02
CA TYR A 80 -6.67 0.82 -10.91
C TYR A 80 -7.48 -0.23 -10.16
N VAL A 81 -6.94 -0.72 -9.04
CA VAL A 81 -7.48 -1.86 -8.30
C VAL A 81 -8.52 -1.41 -7.28
N ASN A 82 -9.64 -2.13 -7.18
CA ASN A 82 -10.72 -1.81 -6.25
C ASN A 82 -11.26 -3.06 -5.55
N VAL A 83 -10.97 -3.19 -4.25
CA VAL A 83 -11.54 -4.22 -3.37
C VAL A 83 -12.78 -3.66 -2.70
N THR A 84 -13.94 -3.91 -3.31
CA THR A 84 -15.23 -3.39 -2.89
C THR A 84 -15.70 -3.98 -1.54
N GLN A 85 -16.68 -3.33 -0.90
CA GLN A 85 -17.17 -3.70 0.44
C GLN A 85 -17.60 -5.17 0.59
N ASN A 86 -18.14 -5.77 -0.47
CA ASN A 86 -18.57 -7.17 -0.50
C ASN A 86 -17.41 -8.17 -0.67
N LYS A 87 -16.19 -7.72 -1.00
CA LYS A 87 -15.01 -8.57 -1.13
C LYS A 87 -14.29 -8.68 0.23
N MET A 88 -14.98 -9.26 1.21
CA MET A 88 -14.50 -9.41 2.59
C MET A 88 -13.45 -10.52 2.72
N ASN A 89 -12.53 -10.37 3.67
CA ASN A 89 -11.50 -11.36 4.03
C ASN A 89 -10.69 -11.85 2.82
N LEU A 90 -10.35 -10.92 1.93
CA LEU A 90 -9.47 -11.11 0.80
C LEU A 90 -8.01 -10.90 1.24
N MET A 91 -7.12 -11.82 0.87
CA MET A 91 -5.69 -11.70 1.13
C MET A 91 -4.94 -11.63 -0.20
N MET A 92 -4.11 -10.60 -0.37
CA MET A 92 -3.25 -10.44 -1.54
C MET A 92 -1.80 -10.54 -1.13
N ILE A 93 -1.04 -11.37 -1.84
CA ILE A 93 0.37 -11.56 -1.53
C ILE A 93 1.22 -11.49 -2.79
N GLY A 94 2.13 -10.52 -2.82
CA GLY A 94 3.09 -10.33 -3.90
C GLY A 94 4.40 -11.09 -3.68
N ALA A 95 5.38 -10.77 -4.54
CA ALA A 95 6.72 -11.36 -4.48
C ALA A 95 7.74 -10.51 -3.69
N GLY A 96 7.31 -9.40 -3.09
CA GLY A 96 8.15 -8.49 -2.30
C GLY A 96 8.02 -7.03 -2.76
N ILE A 97 8.41 -6.12 -1.87
CA ILE A 97 8.62 -4.70 -2.20
C ILE A 97 9.53 -4.59 -3.44
N ASN A 98 9.15 -3.74 -4.40
CA ASN A 98 9.80 -3.55 -5.70
C ASN A 98 9.80 -4.77 -6.65
N ARG A 99 9.18 -5.90 -6.27
CA ARG A 99 9.05 -7.10 -7.11
C ARG A 99 7.67 -7.21 -7.72
N THR A 100 6.63 -6.87 -6.97
CA THR A 100 5.24 -6.78 -7.43
C THR A 100 4.78 -5.35 -7.22
N VAL A 101 4.61 -4.61 -8.33
CA VAL A 101 4.30 -3.18 -8.31
C VAL A 101 2.95 -2.93 -8.98
N ILE A 102 2.01 -2.34 -8.26
CA ILE A 102 0.72 -1.87 -8.78
C ILE A 102 0.85 -0.35 -8.96
N THR A 103 0.67 0.15 -10.18
CA THR A 103 0.99 1.54 -10.52
C THR A 103 -0.13 2.26 -11.24
N GLY A 104 -0.32 3.53 -10.88
CA GLY A 104 -1.26 4.46 -11.52
C GLY A 104 -0.68 5.88 -11.56
N LYS A 105 -1.47 6.84 -12.05
CA LYS A 105 -1.05 8.24 -12.21
C LYS A 105 -2.19 9.27 -12.17
N ARG A 106 -3.35 8.91 -11.61
CA ARG A 106 -4.46 9.87 -11.46
C ARG A 106 -4.09 10.92 -10.42
N SER A 107 -4.52 12.15 -10.64
CA SER A 107 -4.23 13.28 -9.76
C SER A 107 -5.30 14.37 -9.86
N VAL A 108 -5.36 15.24 -8.86
CA VAL A 108 -6.21 16.43 -8.90
C VAL A 108 -5.80 17.39 -10.01
N GLY A 109 -4.49 17.53 -10.27
CA GLY A 109 -3.98 18.31 -11.39
C GLY A 109 -4.46 17.84 -12.76
N ASP A 110 -4.91 16.58 -12.87
CA ASP A 110 -5.49 15.99 -14.09
C ASP A 110 -7.02 15.86 -14.03
N GLY A 111 -7.69 16.57 -13.12
CA GLY A 111 -9.15 16.67 -13.03
C GLY A 111 -9.83 15.57 -12.20
N TRP A 112 -9.08 14.74 -11.48
CA TRP A 112 -9.66 13.79 -10.52
C TRP A 112 -9.93 14.47 -9.18
N THR A 113 -10.76 13.86 -8.35
CA THR A 113 -10.79 14.22 -6.92
C THR A 113 -9.69 13.45 -6.20
N THR A 114 -9.21 13.95 -5.05
CA THR A 114 -8.29 13.18 -4.18
C THR A 114 -8.84 11.79 -3.88
N PHE A 115 -10.14 11.69 -3.59
CA PHE A 115 -10.78 10.40 -3.29
C PHE A 115 -10.72 9.40 -4.45
N ASN A 116 -10.86 9.89 -5.69
CA ASN A 116 -10.88 9.06 -6.91
C ASN A 116 -9.52 8.96 -7.61
N SER A 117 -8.47 9.61 -7.09
CA SER A 117 -7.12 9.54 -7.64
C SER A 117 -6.36 8.27 -7.22
N ALA A 118 -6.91 7.53 -6.24
CA ALA A 118 -6.31 6.31 -5.71
C ALA A 118 -6.00 5.26 -6.78
N THR A 119 -4.75 4.78 -6.80
CA THR A 119 -4.33 3.64 -7.63
C THR A 119 -4.91 2.33 -7.11
N PHE A 120 -4.92 2.16 -5.79
CA PHE A 120 -5.53 1.02 -5.12
C PHE A 120 -6.56 1.52 -4.11
N ILE A 121 -7.78 0.98 -4.19
CA ILE A 121 -8.86 1.21 -3.23
C ILE A 121 -9.18 -0.07 -2.46
N VAL A 122 -9.23 0.01 -1.12
CA VAL A 122 -9.67 -1.08 -0.25
C VAL A 122 -10.84 -0.62 0.62
N VAL A 123 -11.97 -1.33 0.52
CA VAL A 123 -13.17 -1.12 1.34
C VAL A 123 -13.67 -2.43 1.96
N GLY A 124 -13.35 -3.58 1.36
CA GLY A 124 -13.69 -4.90 1.90
C GLY A 124 -13.07 -5.17 3.28
N GLN A 125 -13.92 -5.42 4.28
CA GLN A 125 -13.48 -5.71 5.65
C GLN A 125 -12.51 -6.89 5.71
N GLY A 126 -11.52 -6.80 6.61
CA GLY A 126 -10.58 -7.89 6.88
C GLY A 126 -9.56 -8.11 5.77
N PHE A 127 -9.38 -7.13 4.87
CA PHE A 127 -8.40 -7.20 3.81
C PHE A 127 -6.97 -7.32 4.37
N VAL A 128 -6.16 -8.17 3.74
CA VAL A 128 -4.73 -8.32 4.05
C VAL A 128 -3.90 -8.14 2.79
N GLY A 129 -2.96 -7.20 2.79
CA GLY A 129 -1.96 -7.03 1.73
C GLY A 129 -0.57 -7.36 2.24
N VAL A 130 0.19 -8.18 1.52
CA VAL A 130 1.55 -8.58 1.92
C VAL A 130 2.51 -8.52 0.74
N ASP A 131 3.73 -8.00 0.95
CA ASP A 131 4.83 -8.09 -0.03
C ASP A 131 4.50 -7.43 -1.39
N ILE A 132 3.84 -6.27 -1.39
CA ILE A 132 3.41 -5.52 -2.59
C ILE A 132 3.83 -4.05 -2.52
N THR A 133 4.21 -3.46 -3.65
CA THR A 133 4.34 -2.02 -3.83
C THR A 133 3.09 -1.45 -4.51
N ILE A 134 2.54 -0.37 -3.97
CA ILE A 134 1.44 0.41 -4.56
C ILE A 134 1.94 1.83 -4.80
N ARG A 135 1.92 2.29 -6.05
CA ARG A 135 2.55 3.56 -6.45
C ARG A 135 1.60 4.43 -7.27
N ASN A 136 1.59 5.73 -6.96
CA ASN A 136 1.06 6.76 -7.84
C ASN A 136 2.22 7.60 -8.41
N THR A 137 2.32 7.63 -9.74
CA THR A 137 3.44 8.24 -10.50
C THR A 137 3.12 9.62 -11.05
N ALA A 138 2.02 10.26 -10.63
CA ALA A 138 1.64 11.59 -11.12
C ALA A 138 2.74 12.66 -10.93
N GLY A 139 3.50 12.58 -9.83
CA GLY A 139 4.59 13.49 -9.52
C GLY A 139 4.16 14.70 -8.68
N ALA A 140 5.13 15.39 -8.06
CA ALA A 140 4.87 16.47 -7.11
C ALA A 140 4.03 17.62 -7.72
N ILE A 141 4.28 17.98 -9.00
CA ILE A 141 3.62 19.09 -9.69
C ILE A 141 2.12 18.87 -9.94
N LYS A 142 1.62 17.65 -9.73
CA LYS A 142 0.24 17.26 -10.03
C LYS A 142 -0.71 17.42 -8.83
N GLY A 143 -0.23 17.93 -7.70
CA GLY A 143 -1.02 18.04 -6.48
C GLY A 143 -1.39 16.68 -5.92
N GLN A 144 -2.59 16.56 -5.34
CA GLN A 144 -3.02 15.35 -4.63
C GLN A 144 -3.12 14.14 -5.58
N ALA A 145 -2.42 13.05 -5.23
CA ALA A 145 -2.35 11.84 -6.06
C ALA A 145 -2.18 10.58 -5.20
N VAL A 146 -3.28 9.91 -4.90
CA VAL A 146 -3.31 8.82 -3.92
C VAL A 146 -2.74 7.52 -4.49
N ALA A 147 -1.83 6.87 -3.76
CA ALA A 147 -1.37 5.52 -4.07
C ALA A 147 -2.37 4.50 -3.53
N LEU A 148 -2.61 4.52 -2.21
CA LEU A 148 -3.59 3.65 -1.54
C LEU A 148 -4.65 4.49 -0.82
N ARG A 149 -5.92 4.19 -1.08
CA ARG A 149 -7.04 4.60 -0.23
C ARG A 149 -7.61 3.40 0.51
N ASN A 150 -7.48 3.40 1.83
CA ASN A 150 -7.99 2.34 2.68
C ASN A 150 -9.14 2.85 3.54
N GLY A 151 -10.32 2.25 3.36
CA GLY A 151 -11.50 2.44 4.18
C GLY A 151 -12.11 1.11 4.62
N ALA A 152 -11.29 0.07 4.77
CA ALA A 152 -11.71 -1.23 5.28
C ALA A 152 -11.42 -1.38 6.77
N ASP A 153 -12.41 -1.84 7.52
CA ASP A 153 -12.24 -2.18 8.92
C ASP A 153 -11.43 -3.47 9.08
N THR A 154 -10.62 -3.55 10.14
CA THR A 154 -9.73 -4.68 10.44
C THR A 154 -8.77 -5.03 9.29
N SER A 155 -8.35 -4.04 8.52
CA SER A 155 -7.42 -4.23 7.41
C SER A 155 -5.96 -4.22 7.87
N THR A 156 -5.11 -5.02 7.21
CA THR A 156 -3.68 -5.13 7.52
C THR A 156 -2.82 -5.05 6.27
N PHE A 157 -1.72 -4.31 6.35
CA PHE A 157 -0.64 -4.35 5.37
C PHE A 157 0.67 -4.72 6.04
N TYR A 158 1.40 -5.66 5.44
CA TYR A 158 2.64 -6.19 5.99
C TYR A 158 3.73 -6.27 4.93
N ARG A 159 4.88 -5.63 5.16
CA ARG A 159 5.98 -5.55 4.17
C ARG A 159 5.52 -5.01 2.82
N CYS A 160 4.72 -3.96 2.86
CA CYS A 160 4.25 -3.27 1.67
C CYS A 160 4.96 -1.92 1.51
N SER A 161 5.00 -1.40 0.28
CA SER A 161 5.48 -0.05 0.02
C SER A 161 4.37 0.79 -0.61
N PHE A 162 4.17 2.01 -0.10
CA PHE A 162 3.24 2.99 -0.64
C PHE A 162 4.04 4.19 -1.12
N GLU A 163 3.93 4.49 -2.41
CA GLU A 163 4.84 5.42 -3.06
C GLU A 163 4.08 6.51 -3.82
N GLY A 164 4.35 7.76 -3.48
CA GLY A 164 3.78 8.91 -4.16
C GLY A 164 4.53 10.19 -3.84
N TYR A 165 3.78 11.30 -3.89
CA TYR A 165 4.21 12.63 -3.47
C TYR A 165 3.17 13.16 -2.48
N GLN A 166 2.31 14.08 -2.91
CA GLN A 166 1.22 14.59 -2.09
C GLN A 166 0.08 13.56 -1.96
N ASP A 167 -0.45 13.37 -0.74
CA ASP A 167 -1.59 12.51 -0.41
C ASP A 167 -1.34 11.01 -0.70
N THR A 168 -0.14 10.48 -0.42
CA THR A 168 0.23 9.11 -0.83
C THR A 168 -0.65 8.01 -0.21
N LEU A 169 -0.77 7.99 1.12
CA LEU A 169 -1.50 6.98 1.89
C LEU A 169 -2.74 7.60 2.55
N TYR A 170 -3.89 7.34 1.96
CA TYR A 170 -5.17 7.80 2.48
C TYR A 170 -5.77 6.75 3.43
N THR A 171 -5.45 6.89 4.73
CA THR A 171 -6.08 6.15 5.84
C THR A 171 -7.46 6.72 6.12
N HIS A 172 -8.39 6.49 5.20
CA HIS A 172 -9.69 7.17 5.13
C HIS A 172 -10.56 6.94 6.38
N SER A 173 -10.77 5.69 6.79
CA SER A 173 -11.71 5.35 7.88
C SER A 173 -11.47 3.96 8.48
N PHE A 174 -12.11 3.70 9.63
CA PHE A 174 -12.08 2.43 10.38
C PHE A 174 -10.71 2.05 10.94
N ARG A 175 -10.57 0.80 11.43
CA ARG A 175 -9.37 0.30 12.10
C ARG A 175 -8.41 -0.32 11.10
N GLN A 176 -7.16 0.14 11.10
CA GLN A 176 -6.16 -0.26 10.12
C GLN A 176 -4.80 -0.51 10.80
N PHE A 177 -4.06 -1.50 10.32
CA PHE A 177 -2.72 -1.81 10.81
C PHE A 177 -1.71 -1.93 9.67
N TYR A 178 -0.59 -1.20 9.78
CA TYR A 178 0.51 -1.26 8.83
C TYR A 178 1.77 -1.65 9.59
N ARG A 179 2.47 -2.69 9.12
CA ARG A 179 3.66 -3.19 9.80
C ARG A 179 4.81 -3.48 8.84
N GLU A 180 6.02 -3.04 9.21
CA GLU A 180 7.22 -3.25 8.38
C GLU A 180 7.03 -2.73 6.96
N CYS A 181 6.27 -1.63 6.81
CA CYS A 181 5.96 -1.01 5.53
C CYS A 181 6.84 0.21 5.28
N ASP A 182 7.03 0.53 4.01
CA ASP A 182 7.67 1.77 3.58
C ASP A 182 6.61 2.76 3.06
N VAL A 183 6.66 4.02 3.46
CA VAL A 183 5.75 5.07 2.97
C VAL A 183 6.56 6.24 2.45
N TYR A 184 6.39 6.60 1.19
CA TYR A 184 7.11 7.70 0.56
C TYR A 184 6.16 8.82 0.15
N GLY A 185 6.49 10.08 0.44
CA GLY A 185 5.73 11.20 -0.09
C GLY A 185 6.27 12.56 0.32
N THR A 186 5.50 13.62 0.09
CA THR A 186 5.91 15.01 0.38
C THR A 186 4.95 15.69 1.34
N VAL A 187 3.86 16.23 0.82
CA VAL A 187 2.80 16.93 1.58
C VAL A 187 1.72 15.91 1.98
N ASP A 188 1.28 15.94 3.22
CA ASP A 188 0.17 15.13 3.75
C ASP A 188 0.23 13.64 3.38
N PHE A 189 1.44 13.06 3.33
CA PHE A 189 1.59 11.77 2.65
C PHE A 189 1.01 10.59 3.44
N ILE A 190 0.63 10.78 4.71
CA ILE A 190 -0.25 9.91 5.47
C ILE A 190 -1.42 10.76 6.00
N PHE A 191 -2.63 10.54 5.51
CA PHE A 191 -3.76 11.41 5.86
C PHE A 191 -5.09 10.68 5.97
N GLY A 192 -6.04 11.32 6.65
CA GLY A 192 -7.41 10.83 6.82
C GLY A 192 -7.84 10.66 8.29
N ASN A 193 -8.95 9.96 8.51
CA ASN A 193 -9.61 9.87 9.81
C ASN A 193 -9.84 8.41 10.26
N ALA A 194 -8.90 7.52 9.97
CA ALA A 194 -8.90 6.16 10.50
C ALA A 194 -8.47 6.12 11.99
N ALA A 195 -8.72 4.99 12.64
CA ALA A 195 -7.98 4.55 13.81
C ALA A 195 -6.83 3.66 13.32
N VAL A 196 -5.66 4.23 13.10
CA VAL A 196 -4.55 3.57 12.40
C VAL A 196 -3.30 3.48 13.27
N VAL A 197 -2.64 2.33 13.21
CA VAL A 197 -1.30 2.12 13.76
C VAL A 197 -0.35 1.74 12.64
N LEU A 198 0.74 2.51 12.52
CA LEU A 198 1.92 2.18 11.73
C LEU A 198 3.00 1.72 12.72
N GLN A 199 3.47 0.49 12.58
CA GLN A 199 4.45 -0.09 13.50
C GLN A 199 5.65 -0.65 12.76
N ASN A 200 6.86 -0.33 13.22
CA ASN A 200 8.11 -0.78 12.58
C ASN A 200 8.18 -0.39 11.10
N CYS A 201 7.56 0.73 10.72
CA CYS A 201 7.56 1.23 9.35
C CYS A 201 8.71 2.21 9.12
N ASN A 202 9.09 2.38 7.86
CA ASN A 202 9.97 3.45 7.42
C ASN A 202 9.15 4.51 6.68
N LEU A 203 9.25 5.75 7.13
CA LEU A 203 8.58 6.90 6.54
C LEU A 203 9.65 7.74 5.84
N TYR A 204 9.48 7.92 4.54
CA TYR A 204 10.46 8.51 3.64
C TYR A 204 9.93 9.78 2.99
N PRO A 205 10.07 10.93 3.67
CA PRO A 205 9.79 12.20 3.03
C PRO A 205 10.73 12.43 1.85
N ARG A 206 10.16 12.90 0.74
CA ARG A 206 10.83 13.13 -0.54
C ARG A 206 11.15 14.58 -0.80
N LEU A 207 11.96 14.85 -1.81
CA LEU A 207 12.20 16.22 -2.26
C LEU A 207 10.87 16.83 -2.76
N PRO A 208 10.30 17.85 -2.09
CA PRO A 208 9.08 18.49 -2.55
C PRO A 208 9.39 19.50 -3.66
N ILE A 209 8.36 20.17 -4.16
CA ILE A 209 8.56 21.34 -5.03
C ILE A 209 9.20 22.45 -4.19
N GLN A 210 10.07 23.25 -4.80
CA GLN A 210 10.69 24.39 -4.15
C GLN A 210 9.63 25.28 -3.47
N GLY A 211 9.85 25.58 -2.18
CA GLY A 211 8.97 26.39 -1.36
C GLY A 211 7.84 25.62 -0.66
N GLN A 212 7.68 24.33 -0.92
CA GLN A 212 6.81 23.46 -0.12
C GLN A 212 7.59 22.84 1.06
N SER A 213 6.86 22.51 2.12
CA SER A 213 7.36 21.70 3.24
C SER A 213 6.88 20.26 3.09
N ASN A 214 7.56 19.34 3.76
CA ASN A 214 7.07 17.97 3.87
C ASN A 214 6.21 17.83 5.12
N GLU A 215 5.08 17.16 4.96
CA GLU A 215 4.12 16.89 6.02
C GLU A 215 3.87 15.38 6.11
N VAL A 216 4.35 14.79 7.20
CA VAL A 216 4.27 13.33 7.39
C VAL A 216 2.82 12.92 7.61
N THR A 217 2.10 13.67 8.45
CA THR A 217 0.72 13.36 8.78
C THR A 217 -0.23 14.55 8.63
N ALA A 218 -1.42 14.26 8.08
CA ALA A 218 -2.59 15.15 8.10
C ALA A 218 -3.81 14.37 8.60
N GLN A 219 -3.91 14.25 9.92
CA GLN A 219 -5.05 13.57 10.55
C GLN A 219 -6.35 14.38 10.33
N GLY A 220 -7.51 13.74 10.32
CA GLY A 220 -8.78 14.37 9.93
C GLY A 220 -9.88 14.31 10.97
N ARG A 221 -9.56 14.17 12.26
CA ARG A 221 -10.56 14.09 13.34
C ARG A 221 -11.19 15.47 13.53
N THR A 222 -12.51 15.54 13.38
CA THR A 222 -13.26 16.80 13.50
C THR A 222 -14.15 16.86 14.73
N ASP A 223 -14.45 15.71 15.36
CA ASP A 223 -15.29 15.60 16.54
C ASP A 223 -14.54 14.84 17.65
N PRO A 224 -14.43 15.38 18.88
CA PRO A 224 -13.71 14.73 19.98
C PRO A 224 -14.34 13.39 20.43
N ASN A 225 -15.58 13.10 20.02
CA ASN A 225 -16.25 11.83 20.28
C ASN A 225 -15.87 10.73 19.27
N GLN A 226 -15.10 11.05 18.22
CA GLN A 226 -14.57 10.07 17.28
C GLN A 226 -13.38 9.34 17.90
N ASN A 227 -13.44 8.00 17.87
CA ASN A 227 -12.36 7.12 18.33
C ASN A 227 -11.31 6.87 17.24
N THR A 228 -10.88 7.94 16.57
CA THR A 228 -9.94 7.92 15.45
C THR A 228 -8.63 8.62 15.84
N GLY A 229 -7.56 8.30 15.12
CA GLY A 229 -6.22 8.79 15.43
C GLY A 229 -5.15 8.09 14.59
N THR A 230 -4.01 8.75 14.41
CA THR A 230 -2.84 8.15 13.75
C THR A 230 -1.74 7.89 14.78
N SER A 231 -1.39 6.62 14.97
CA SER A 231 -0.30 6.20 15.84
C SER A 231 0.87 5.69 15.01
N ILE A 232 2.05 6.24 15.26
CA ILE A 232 3.31 5.87 14.62
C ILE A 232 4.22 5.35 15.74
N HIS A 233 4.51 4.05 15.71
CA HIS A 233 5.13 3.32 16.82
C HIS A 233 6.37 2.55 16.37
N ASN A 234 7.53 2.85 16.96
CA ASN A 234 8.80 2.20 16.61
C ASN A 234 9.12 2.32 15.11
N CYS A 235 8.81 3.46 14.51
CA CYS A 235 9.08 3.74 13.10
C CYS A 235 10.36 4.57 12.93
N SER A 236 10.91 4.56 11.73
CA SER A 236 12.00 5.45 11.32
C SER A 236 11.46 6.51 10.38
N ILE A 237 11.80 7.77 10.60
CA ILE A 237 11.52 8.87 9.68
C ILE A 237 12.85 9.40 9.16
N THR A 238 13.11 9.17 7.87
CA THR A 238 14.41 9.43 7.22
C THR A 238 14.20 10.00 5.83
N ALA A 239 15.05 10.93 5.39
CA ALA A 239 14.97 11.44 4.02
C ALA A 239 15.08 10.30 3.01
N SER A 240 14.26 10.33 1.96
CA SER A 240 14.58 9.54 0.77
C SER A 240 15.84 10.08 0.10
N ALA A 241 16.45 9.26 -0.75
CA ALA A 241 17.73 9.57 -1.39
C ALA A 241 17.71 10.89 -2.17
N ASP A 242 16.59 11.22 -2.84
CA ASP A 242 16.42 12.47 -3.58
C ASP A 242 16.46 13.70 -2.65
N LEU A 243 15.80 13.63 -1.49
CA LEU A 243 15.83 14.70 -0.48
C LEU A 243 17.20 14.81 0.19
N ALA A 244 17.80 13.70 0.61
CA ALA A 244 19.11 13.68 1.26
C ALA A 244 20.23 14.23 0.36
N SER A 245 20.07 14.10 -0.96
CA SER A 245 21.03 14.62 -1.94
C SER A 245 20.79 16.07 -2.37
N SER A 246 19.70 16.69 -1.90
CA SER A 246 19.34 18.05 -2.28
C SER A 246 20.15 19.09 -1.50
N ASN A 247 20.44 20.21 -2.14
CA ASN A 247 21.00 21.40 -1.47
C ASN A 247 19.90 22.27 -0.83
N ASP A 248 18.62 21.90 -0.98
CA ASP A 248 17.49 22.62 -0.42
C ASP A 248 17.21 22.19 1.02
N THR A 249 17.16 23.15 1.93
CA THR A 249 16.65 22.92 3.29
C THR A 249 15.14 22.75 3.23
N THR A 250 14.65 21.51 3.40
CA THR A 250 13.22 21.22 3.47
C THR A 250 12.78 21.08 4.91
N MET A 251 11.77 21.86 5.32
CA MET A 251 11.16 21.71 6.64
C MET A 251 10.29 20.46 6.69
N MET A 252 10.44 19.68 7.76
CA MET A 252 9.43 18.71 8.21
C MET A 252 8.47 19.42 9.14
N ILE A 253 7.20 19.45 8.81
CA ILE A 253 6.13 19.94 9.67
C ILE A 253 5.11 18.81 9.81
N ASP A 254 4.46 18.65 10.96
CA ASP A 254 3.26 17.82 11.03
C ASP A 254 2.05 18.75 10.91
N ASP A 255 1.25 18.62 9.86
CA ASP A 255 0.13 19.55 9.60
C ASP A 255 -1.09 19.25 10.49
N VAL A 256 -1.78 20.29 10.96
CA VAL A 256 -2.92 20.19 11.89
C VAL A 256 -4.19 20.70 11.21
N PHE A 257 -4.97 19.79 10.63
CA PHE A 257 -6.35 20.08 10.20
C PHE A 257 -7.35 20.02 11.37
N GLY A 258 -7.41 21.08 12.19
CA GLY A 258 -8.47 21.26 13.19
C GLY A 258 -8.01 21.14 14.66
N THR A 259 -8.91 21.46 15.60
CA THR A 259 -8.56 21.66 17.02
C THR A 259 -8.60 20.40 17.88
N THR A 260 -9.10 19.28 17.36
CA THR A 260 -9.43 18.08 18.15
C THR A 260 -8.59 16.86 17.80
N MET A 261 -7.46 17.03 17.12
CA MET A 261 -6.67 15.95 16.51
C MET A 261 -5.95 15.06 17.53
N GLU A 262 -5.82 13.75 17.24
CA GLU A 262 -5.04 12.81 18.06
C GLU A 262 -4.00 12.06 17.24
N ARG A 263 -2.74 12.29 17.62
CA ARG A 263 -1.55 11.68 17.05
C ARG A 263 -0.59 11.30 18.14
N VAL A 264 0.03 10.14 17.99
CA VAL A 264 1.04 9.65 18.92
C VAL A 264 2.22 9.13 18.12
N PHE A 265 3.36 9.81 18.25
CA PHE A 265 4.66 9.29 17.85
C PHE A 265 5.32 8.70 19.10
N GLN A 266 5.53 7.39 19.09
CA GLN A 266 6.12 6.68 20.22
C GLN A 266 7.29 5.84 19.74
N ASP A 267 8.42 5.95 20.45
CA ASP A 267 9.65 5.18 20.19
C ASP A 267 10.15 5.32 18.74
N CYS A 268 9.90 6.47 18.10
CA CYS A 268 10.32 6.73 16.73
C CYS A 268 11.74 7.30 16.66
N LEU A 269 12.51 6.83 15.68
CA LEU A 269 13.80 7.40 15.33
C LEU A 269 13.60 8.53 14.32
N TYR A 270 13.97 9.74 14.71
CA TYR A 270 14.04 10.91 13.83
C TYR A 270 15.50 11.16 13.48
N GLU A 271 15.87 11.02 12.21
CA GLU A 271 17.16 11.49 11.75
C GLU A 271 17.04 12.98 11.40
N VAL A 272 17.69 13.85 12.20
CA VAL A 272 17.62 15.30 11.98
C VAL A 272 18.35 15.62 10.70
N MET A 273 17.59 16.02 9.68
CA MET A 273 18.11 16.37 8.36
C MET A 273 18.70 17.79 8.42
N TYR A 274 19.99 17.88 8.72
CA TYR A 274 20.76 19.10 8.49
C TYR A 274 21.39 19.03 7.10
N GLY A 275 20.93 19.89 6.20
CA GLY A 275 21.62 20.30 4.97
C GLY A 275 22.08 21.73 5.12
#